data_AF-A0A349BYH4-F1
#
_entry.id   AF-A0A349BYH4-F1
#
_cell.length_a   1.000
_cell.length_b   1.000
_cell.length_c   1.000
_cell.angle_alpha   90.00
_cell.angle_beta   90.00
_cell.angle_gamma   90.00
#
_symmetry.space_group_name_H-M   'P 1'
#
loop_
_entity.id
_entity.type
_entity.pdbx_description
1 polymer ?
#
loop_
_entity_poly.entity_id
_entity_poly.type
_entity_poly.pdbx_seq_one_letter_code
_entity_poly.pdbx_strand_id
1 'polypeptide(L)'
;MSFSIREYLTENGVALRDSVYAASDPAMLDFQIYSGDFYKLTEKNGKKALRYKNAVDLMGFEMLTGCLPALGRIRLADRRLFPYGVENLDRFADALAGGSARAAVEGGPCLFSAREVIAEVSERTGRTLYFDYSEGKAYPGAGADPLPEEDQEIEGFASYVRFHMGTISDIRFRSHKTGLTPQEYLHLRMPFEVAAALDLPLVLTLPDMSYRKYLAYALEEADETFRARVMEAFDGILYSTVDKYLELIDRLQEAFRVRDLKIVHGRDRDLLEKYYTERAPFIERRSILKNLTGIPEKKEPVKDYISMPALPYYLDRADWILEVNSVVEADSLRKCMKAHRGAAQFACIMFPELRSADGIHTMYYAPPEYKEYGSYPLDFHETEEGENSEQKS
;
A
#
# COMPACT_ATOMS: atom_id res chain seq x y z
N MET A 1 5.60 -14.62 -11.83
CA MET A 1 5.14 -14.53 -13.23
C MET A 1 4.75 -13.09 -13.49
N SER A 2 5.16 -12.53 -14.63
CA SER A 2 4.76 -11.20 -15.07
C SER A 2 4.08 -11.31 -16.43
N PHE A 3 3.17 -10.39 -16.71
CA PHE A 3 2.49 -10.31 -17.98
C PHE A 3 2.05 -8.87 -18.23
N SER A 4 1.80 -8.53 -19.49
CA SER A 4 1.14 -7.29 -19.89
C SER A 4 -0.31 -7.55 -20.34
N ILE A 5 -1.15 -6.52 -20.32
CA ILE A 5 -2.54 -6.65 -20.77
C ILE A 5 -2.59 -7.18 -22.21
N ARG A 6 -1.68 -6.73 -23.08
CA ARG A 6 -1.60 -7.22 -24.46
C ARG A 6 -1.27 -8.70 -24.53
N GLU A 7 -0.26 -9.17 -23.77
CA GLU A 7 0.11 -10.58 -23.72
C GLU A 7 -1.06 -11.43 -23.22
N TYR A 8 -1.70 -11.03 -22.12
CA TYR A 8 -2.80 -11.77 -21.52
C TYR A 8 -4.01 -11.89 -22.46
N LEU A 9 -4.38 -10.81 -23.16
CA LEU A 9 -5.46 -10.85 -24.16
C LEU A 9 -5.10 -11.81 -25.30
N THR A 10 -3.85 -11.75 -25.79
CA THR A 10 -3.36 -12.58 -26.90
C THR A 10 -3.38 -14.06 -26.54
N GLU A 11 -2.87 -14.42 -25.36
CA GLU A 11 -2.84 -15.79 -24.84
C GLU A 11 -4.25 -16.37 -24.65
N ASN A 12 -5.24 -15.52 -24.40
CA ASN A 12 -6.65 -15.90 -24.26
C ASN A 12 -7.46 -15.75 -25.56
N GLY A 13 -6.82 -15.52 -26.70
CA GLY A 13 -7.47 -15.43 -28.01
C GLY A 13 -8.40 -14.23 -28.18
N VAL A 14 -8.21 -13.16 -27.41
CA VAL A 14 -9.02 -11.93 -27.48
C VAL A 14 -8.28 -10.89 -28.32
N ALA A 15 -8.88 -10.46 -29.43
CA ALA A 15 -8.33 -9.35 -30.19
C ALA A 15 -8.52 -8.02 -29.43
N LEU A 16 -7.53 -7.13 -29.50
CA LEU A 16 -7.56 -5.83 -28.80
C LEU A 16 -8.84 -5.02 -29.09
N ARG A 17 -9.32 -5.04 -30.34
CA ARG A 17 -10.57 -4.36 -30.76
C ARG A 17 -11.83 -4.86 -30.04
N ASP A 18 -11.82 -6.11 -29.60
CA ASP A 18 -12.93 -6.77 -28.90
C ASP A 18 -12.82 -6.59 -27.36
N SER A 19 -11.84 -5.79 -26.92
CA SER A 19 -11.61 -5.43 -25.53
C SER A 19 -11.93 -3.96 -25.24
N VAL A 20 -12.11 -3.62 -23.96
CA VAL A 20 -12.29 -2.23 -23.50
C VAL A 20 -11.04 -1.37 -23.73
N TYR A 21 -9.90 -1.99 -24.04
CA TYR A 21 -8.60 -1.33 -24.16
C TYR A 21 -8.25 -0.86 -25.58
N ALA A 22 -9.19 -0.96 -26.53
CA ALA A 22 -8.94 -0.67 -27.94
C ALA A 22 -8.39 0.74 -28.23
N ALA A 23 -8.69 1.71 -27.36
CA ALA A 23 -8.25 3.11 -27.47
C ALA A 23 -7.27 3.51 -26.35
N SER A 24 -6.72 2.54 -25.61
CA SER A 24 -5.75 2.81 -24.55
C SER A 24 -4.35 3.09 -25.09
N ASP A 25 -3.56 3.82 -24.31
CA ASP A 25 -2.15 4.06 -24.61
C ASP A 25 -1.39 2.74 -24.82
N PRO A 26 -0.63 2.55 -25.92
CA PRO A 26 0.16 1.35 -26.15
C PRO A 26 1.10 1.01 -24.99
N ALA A 27 1.73 2.00 -24.36
CA ALA A 27 2.65 1.77 -23.26
C ALA A 27 1.93 1.21 -22.02
N MET A 28 0.66 1.58 -21.80
CA MET A 28 -0.17 0.97 -20.76
C MET A 28 -0.46 -0.50 -21.05
N LEU A 29 -0.76 -0.83 -22.31
CA LEU A 29 -1.03 -2.21 -22.72
C LEU A 29 0.17 -3.13 -22.55
N ASP A 30 1.36 -2.57 -22.70
CA ASP A 30 2.66 -3.25 -22.64
C ASP A 30 3.34 -3.13 -21.27
N PHE A 31 2.70 -2.42 -20.32
CA PHE A 31 3.16 -2.33 -18.94
C PHE A 31 3.19 -3.73 -18.30
N GLN A 32 4.33 -4.08 -17.71
CA GLN A 32 4.54 -5.39 -17.10
C GLN A 32 3.98 -5.41 -15.67
N ILE A 33 2.94 -6.22 -15.46
CA ILE A 33 2.23 -6.36 -14.18
C ILE A 33 2.83 -7.53 -13.40
N TYR A 34 3.20 -7.27 -12.14
CA TYR A 34 3.84 -8.23 -11.23
C TYR A 34 2.96 -8.46 -10.00
N SER A 35 1.82 -9.13 -10.17
CA SER A 35 0.90 -9.36 -9.04
C SER A 35 0.32 -10.79 -8.98
N GLY A 36 0.97 -11.75 -9.66
CA GLY A 36 0.58 -13.16 -9.74
C GLY A 36 -0.64 -13.44 -10.64
N ASP A 37 -1.00 -14.72 -10.78
CA ASP A 37 -2.01 -15.22 -11.74
C ASP A 37 -3.46 -15.10 -11.21
N PHE A 38 -3.82 -13.93 -10.68
CA PHE A 38 -5.16 -13.69 -10.11
C PHE A 38 -6.09 -12.91 -11.05
N TYR A 39 -5.77 -12.88 -12.34
CA TYR A 39 -6.54 -12.17 -13.35
C TYR A 39 -7.52 -13.08 -14.06
N LYS A 40 -8.64 -12.49 -14.49
CA LYS A 40 -9.59 -13.15 -15.37
C LYS A 40 -10.19 -12.17 -16.37
N LEU A 41 -10.66 -12.71 -17.49
CA LEU A 41 -11.50 -11.96 -18.42
C LEU A 41 -12.93 -11.88 -17.90
N THR A 42 -13.48 -10.67 -17.97
CA THR A 42 -14.88 -10.33 -17.72
C THR A 42 -15.43 -9.61 -18.96
N GLU A 43 -16.73 -9.34 -18.95
CA GLU A 43 -17.38 -8.64 -20.06
C GLU A 43 -18.05 -7.37 -19.54
N LYS A 44 -17.78 -6.25 -20.22
CA LYS A 44 -18.38 -4.94 -19.97
C LYS A 44 -18.82 -4.35 -21.31
N ASN A 45 -20.11 -4.02 -21.43
CA ASN A 45 -20.69 -3.43 -22.64
C ASN A 45 -20.34 -4.21 -23.93
N GLY A 46 -20.39 -5.55 -23.86
CA GLY A 46 -20.06 -6.44 -24.99
C GLY A 46 -18.58 -6.55 -25.32
N LYS A 47 -17.69 -5.97 -24.50
CA LYS A 47 -16.23 -6.02 -24.69
C LYS A 47 -15.54 -6.72 -23.52
N LYS A 48 -14.41 -7.37 -23.79
CA LYS A 48 -13.62 -8.04 -22.76
C LYS A 48 -12.80 -7.05 -21.92
N ALA A 49 -12.72 -7.30 -20.62
CA ALA A 49 -11.95 -6.52 -19.65
C ALA A 49 -11.26 -7.44 -18.63
N LEU A 50 -10.07 -7.06 -18.16
CA LEU A 50 -9.35 -7.80 -17.12
C LEU A 50 -9.83 -7.37 -15.74
N ARG A 51 -10.06 -8.35 -14.87
CA ARG A 51 -10.40 -8.15 -13.45
C ARG A 51 -9.39 -8.87 -12.55
N TYR A 52 -8.81 -8.16 -11.59
CA TYR A 52 -7.87 -8.68 -10.60
C TYR A 52 -8.60 -9.16 -9.35
N LYS A 53 -8.30 -10.39 -8.88
CA LYS A 53 -8.82 -10.99 -7.62
C LYS A 53 -10.34 -10.90 -7.46
N ASN A 54 -11.10 -10.83 -8.56
CA ASN A 54 -12.53 -10.54 -8.57
C ASN A 54 -12.93 -9.23 -7.88
N ALA A 55 -11.98 -8.33 -7.61
CA ALA A 55 -12.16 -7.14 -6.81
C ALA A 55 -12.18 -5.86 -7.65
N VAL A 56 -11.23 -5.71 -8.58
CA VAL A 56 -11.02 -4.47 -9.33
C VAL A 56 -10.82 -4.75 -10.82
N ASP A 57 -11.38 -3.90 -11.67
CA ASP A 57 -11.19 -3.97 -13.12
C ASP A 57 -10.02 -3.09 -13.56
N LEU A 58 -9.20 -3.57 -14.48
CA LEU A 58 -8.10 -2.78 -15.00
C LEU A 58 -8.61 -1.74 -16.00
N MET A 59 -8.18 -0.49 -15.82
CA MET A 59 -8.50 0.68 -16.64
C MET A 59 -7.23 1.46 -16.97
N GLY A 60 -7.22 2.13 -18.13
CA GLY A 60 -6.22 3.13 -18.49
C GLY A 60 -6.65 4.52 -18.03
N PHE A 61 -5.72 5.47 -18.06
CA PHE A 61 -5.98 6.82 -17.55
C PHE A 61 -7.15 7.52 -18.27
N GLU A 62 -7.28 7.35 -19.58
CA GLU A 62 -8.35 7.93 -20.39
C GLU A 62 -9.72 7.41 -19.94
N MET A 63 -9.80 6.11 -19.60
CA MET A 63 -11.02 5.52 -19.04
C MET A 63 -11.35 6.12 -17.66
N LEU A 64 -10.34 6.33 -16.80
CA LEU A 64 -10.56 7.01 -15.51
C LEU A 64 -11.15 8.40 -15.71
N THR A 65 -10.58 9.19 -16.63
CA THR A 65 -11.08 10.54 -16.94
C THR A 65 -12.45 10.52 -17.62
N GLY A 66 -12.81 9.43 -18.29
CA GLY A 66 -14.16 9.21 -18.81
C GLY A 66 -15.20 9.05 -17.68
N CYS A 67 -14.81 8.43 -16.57
CA CYS A 67 -15.68 8.30 -15.38
C CYS A 67 -15.66 9.56 -14.51
N LEU A 68 -14.48 10.14 -14.28
CA LEU A 68 -14.27 11.34 -13.47
C LEU A 68 -13.40 12.34 -14.25
N PRO A 69 -14.02 13.25 -15.03
CA PRO A 69 -13.28 14.21 -15.88
C PRO A 69 -12.30 15.09 -15.12
N ALA A 70 -12.60 15.40 -13.85
CA ALA A 70 -11.76 16.20 -13.00
C ALA A 70 -10.34 15.61 -12.77
N LEU A 71 -10.17 14.28 -12.90
CA LEU A 71 -8.88 13.61 -12.82
C LEU A 71 -7.93 14.01 -13.97
N GLY A 72 -8.42 14.62 -15.04
CA GLY A 72 -7.58 15.18 -16.11
C GLY A 72 -6.62 16.26 -15.63
N ARG A 73 -6.81 16.80 -14.42
CA ARG A 73 -5.93 17.78 -13.76
C ARG A 73 -4.69 17.18 -13.12
N ILE A 74 -4.59 15.85 -13.01
CA ILE A 74 -3.45 15.15 -12.42
C ILE A 74 -2.19 15.41 -13.26
N ARG A 75 -1.12 15.83 -12.58
CA ARG A 75 0.16 16.26 -13.19
C ARG A 75 1.23 15.19 -13.21
N LEU A 76 0.95 13.98 -12.72
CA LEU A 76 1.90 12.88 -12.78
C LEU A 76 2.25 12.55 -14.25
N ALA A 77 3.53 12.66 -14.62
CA ALA A 77 3.99 12.50 -16.00
C ALA A 77 3.60 11.13 -16.58
N ASP A 78 3.90 10.07 -15.82
CA ASP A 78 3.70 8.68 -16.23
C ASP A 78 2.27 8.17 -16.04
N ARG A 79 1.31 9.05 -15.71
CA ARG A 79 -0.07 8.64 -15.41
C ARG A 79 -0.72 7.83 -16.53
N ARG A 80 -0.32 8.02 -17.79
CA ARG A 80 -0.86 7.26 -18.93
C ARG A 80 -0.25 5.87 -19.08
N LEU A 81 0.89 5.60 -18.46
CA LEU A 81 1.61 4.33 -18.57
C LEU A 81 1.01 3.24 -17.68
N PHE A 82 0.26 3.61 -16.65
CA PHE A 82 -0.17 2.65 -15.63
C PHE A 82 -1.53 2.00 -15.94
N PRO A 83 -1.65 0.67 -15.79
CA PRO A 83 -2.94 0.00 -15.66
C PRO A 83 -3.47 0.15 -14.23
N TYR A 84 -4.57 0.88 -14.08
CA TYR A 84 -5.21 1.16 -12.79
C TYR A 84 -6.27 0.12 -12.44
N GLY A 85 -6.25 -0.42 -11.23
CA GLY A 85 -7.35 -1.22 -10.68
C GLY A 85 -8.48 -0.34 -10.16
N VAL A 86 -9.69 -0.51 -10.68
CA VAL A 86 -10.83 0.36 -10.36
C VAL A 86 -12.05 -0.44 -9.96
N GLU A 87 -12.80 0.06 -8.97
CA GLU A 87 -14.12 -0.45 -8.57
C GLU A 87 -15.03 0.72 -8.15
N ASN A 88 -16.32 0.67 -8.52
CA ASN A 88 -17.39 1.64 -8.17
C ASN A 88 -17.13 3.13 -8.52
N LEU A 89 -16.20 3.43 -9.43
CA LEU A 89 -15.84 4.81 -9.77
C LEU A 89 -16.98 5.60 -10.41
N ASP A 90 -17.81 4.93 -11.21
CA ASP A 90 -19.05 5.44 -11.79
C ASP A 90 -20.04 5.89 -10.71
N ARG A 91 -20.28 5.04 -9.71
CA ARG A 91 -21.19 5.35 -8.59
C ARG A 91 -20.65 6.49 -7.73
N PHE A 92 -19.34 6.56 -7.54
CA PHE A 92 -18.70 7.68 -6.86
C PHE A 92 -18.85 8.99 -7.65
N ALA A 93 -18.68 8.94 -8.98
CA ALA A 93 -18.93 10.08 -9.85
C ALA A 93 -20.37 10.59 -9.77
N ASP A 94 -21.35 9.69 -9.82
CA ASP A 94 -22.76 10.02 -9.67
C ASP A 94 -23.05 10.67 -8.30
N ALA A 95 -22.44 10.14 -7.24
CA ALA A 95 -22.59 10.67 -5.89
C ALA A 95 -22.03 12.10 -5.75
N LEU A 96 -20.87 12.38 -6.36
CA LEU A 96 -20.29 13.72 -6.42
C LEU A 96 -21.17 14.68 -7.23
N ALA A 97 -21.66 14.25 -8.39
CA ALA A 97 -22.52 15.07 -9.25
C ALA A 97 -23.86 15.42 -8.58
N GLY A 98 -24.37 14.54 -7.71
CA GLY A 98 -25.57 14.78 -6.91
C GLY A 98 -25.42 15.80 -5.78
N GLY A 99 -24.20 16.30 -5.50
CA GLY A 99 -23.92 17.42 -4.60
C GLY A 99 -24.20 17.21 -3.10
N SER A 100 -24.72 16.04 -2.72
CA SER A 100 -25.13 15.75 -1.33
C SER A 100 -24.15 14.81 -0.60
N ALA A 101 -23.23 14.20 -1.33
CA ALA A 101 -22.30 13.22 -0.78
C ALA A 101 -21.16 13.90 -0.04
N ARG A 102 -20.93 13.49 1.22
CA ARG A 102 -19.70 13.80 1.93
C ARG A 102 -18.64 12.81 1.47
N ALA A 103 -17.76 13.26 0.59
CA ALA A 103 -16.72 12.44 0.00
C ALA A 103 -15.34 12.82 0.54
N ALA A 104 -14.43 11.84 0.59
CA ALA A 104 -13.03 12.03 0.93
C ALA A 104 -12.15 11.02 0.20
N VAL A 105 -10.88 11.37 0.05
CA VAL A 105 -9.84 10.48 -0.47
C VAL A 105 -9.11 9.83 0.71
N GLU A 106 -8.82 8.55 0.60
CA GLU A 106 -7.96 7.81 1.51
C GLU A 106 -6.78 7.23 0.73
N GLY A 107 -5.62 7.13 1.37
CA GLY A 107 -4.49 6.39 0.85
C GLY A 107 -3.32 6.39 1.82
N GLY A 108 -2.21 5.78 1.41
CA GLY A 108 -0.99 5.78 2.21
C GLY A 108 -0.09 4.59 1.87
N PRO A 109 1.23 4.76 1.98
CA PRO A 109 2.16 3.69 1.69
C PRO A 109 2.29 2.71 2.86
N CYS A 110 2.73 1.50 2.57
CA CYS A 110 3.39 0.65 3.56
C CYS A 110 4.70 1.32 4.00
N LEU A 111 5.06 1.20 5.29
CA LEU A 111 6.28 1.83 5.82
C LEU A 111 7.54 1.01 5.58
N PHE A 112 7.38 -0.32 5.62
CA PHE A 112 8.47 -1.25 5.41
C PHE A 112 8.15 -2.16 4.25
N SER A 113 9.06 -2.17 3.30
CA SER A 113 9.11 -3.17 2.25
C SER A 113 9.87 -4.41 2.74
N ALA A 114 9.86 -5.50 1.96
CA ALA A 114 10.64 -6.70 2.28
C ALA A 114 12.13 -6.35 2.43
N ARG A 115 12.82 -6.99 3.37
CA ARG A 115 14.27 -6.90 3.60
C ARG A 115 14.77 -5.51 3.96
N GLU A 116 13.89 -4.59 4.34
CA GLU A 116 14.30 -3.25 4.81
C GLU A 116 14.65 -3.25 6.30
N VAL A 117 13.86 -3.91 7.12
CA VAL A 117 14.10 -3.99 8.57
C VAL A 117 14.43 -5.43 8.92
N ILE A 118 15.65 -5.64 9.37
CA ILE A 118 16.14 -6.95 9.79
C ILE A 118 16.11 -7.01 11.32
N ALA A 119 15.41 -8.01 11.86
CA ALA A 119 15.42 -8.35 13.27
C ALA A 119 16.48 -9.42 13.53
N GLU A 120 17.49 -9.07 14.33
CA GLU A 120 18.56 -9.94 14.81
C GLU A 120 18.16 -10.47 16.19
N VAL A 121 17.98 -11.79 16.31
CA VAL A 121 17.57 -12.48 17.53
C VAL A 121 18.76 -13.28 18.04
N SER A 122 19.31 -12.87 19.18
CA SER A 122 20.43 -13.55 19.84
C SER A 122 19.93 -14.44 20.97
N GLU A 123 20.48 -15.63 21.07
CA GLU A 123 20.19 -16.59 22.13
C GLU A 123 21.27 -16.62 23.20
N ARG A 124 20.94 -17.15 24.37
CA ARG A 124 21.90 -17.43 25.45
C ARG A 124 22.90 -18.53 25.11
N THR A 125 22.59 -19.35 24.11
CA THR A 125 23.48 -20.39 23.55
C THR A 125 24.64 -19.78 22.74
N GLY A 126 24.56 -18.49 22.40
CA GLY A 126 25.50 -17.82 21.49
C GLY A 126 25.05 -17.82 20.03
N ARG A 127 23.98 -18.54 19.67
CA ARG A 127 23.37 -18.53 18.33
C ARG A 127 22.73 -17.18 18.04
N THR A 128 22.79 -16.76 16.77
CA THR A 128 22.08 -15.57 16.28
C THR A 128 21.34 -15.87 14.98
N LEU A 129 20.06 -15.49 14.94
CA LEU A 129 19.19 -15.64 13.78
C LEU A 129 18.73 -14.28 13.28
N TYR A 130 18.43 -14.20 11.99
CA TYR A 130 17.98 -12.98 11.34
C TYR A 130 16.64 -13.20 10.69
N PHE A 131 15.74 -12.23 10.84
CA PHE A 131 14.42 -12.25 10.24
C PHE A 131 14.19 -10.96 9.47
N ASP A 132 13.59 -11.07 8.29
CA ASP A 132 12.94 -9.93 7.67
C ASP A 132 11.69 -9.60 8.49
N TYR A 133 11.67 -8.43 9.11
CA TYR A 133 10.58 -8.02 9.99
C TYR A 133 9.26 -7.80 9.22
N SER A 134 9.33 -7.36 7.96
CA SER A 134 8.15 -7.09 7.13
C SER A 134 7.46 -8.37 6.69
N GLU A 135 8.25 -9.35 6.22
CA GLU A 135 7.71 -10.65 5.78
C GLU A 135 7.54 -11.63 6.94
N GLY A 136 8.27 -11.43 8.03
CA GLY A 136 8.43 -12.36 9.15
C GLY A 136 9.38 -13.53 8.83
N LYS A 137 9.88 -13.66 7.60
CA LYS A 137 10.66 -14.84 7.17
C LYS A 137 12.08 -14.81 7.72
N ALA A 138 12.62 -15.99 8.04
CA ALA A 138 14.04 -16.12 8.34
C ALA A 138 14.87 -15.69 7.13
N TYR A 139 15.92 -14.91 7.39
CA TYR A 139 16.79 -14.32 6.40
C TYR A 139 18.12 -15.10 6.39
N PRO A 140 18.38 -15.96 5.40
CA PRO A 140 19.62 -16.74 5.34
C PRO A 140 20.86 -15.92 4.91
N GLY A 141 20.69 -14.62 4.64
CA GLY A 141 21.80 -13.71 4.33
C GLY A 141 22.44 -13.09 5.58
N ALA A 142 23.69 -12.63 5.46
CA ALA A 142 24.52 -12.01 6.50
C ALA A 142 25.27 -12.94 7.48
N GLY A 143 25.58 -14.18 7.08
CA GLY A 143 26.32 -15.13 7.95
C GLY A 143 25.45 -15.71 9.06
N ALA A 144 24.13 -15.72 8.85
CA ALA A 144 23.13 -16.27 9.74
C ALA A 144 23.26 -17.80 9.86
N ASP A 145 23.05 -18.33 11.07
CA ASP A 145 22.82 -19.76 11.23
C ASP A 145 21.47 -20.14 10.59
N PRO A 146 21.35 -21.30 9.93
CA PRO A 146 20.05 -21.77 9.47
C PRO A 146 19.11 -21.98 10.67
N LEU A 147 17.81 -21.90 10.43
CA LEU A 147 16.84 -22.36 11.42
C LEU A 147 17.12 -23.85 11.74
N PRO A 148 17.12 -24.23 13.02
CA PRO A 148 17.18 -25.64 13.42
C PRO A 148 16.13 -26.47 12.69
N GLU A 149 16.44 -27.73 12.38
CA GLU A 149 15.47 -28.63 11.71
C GLU A 149 14.13 -28.70 12.46
N GLU A 150 14.19 -28.72 13.80
CA GLU A 150 13.02 -28.67 14.69
C GLU A 150 12.20 -27.38 14.63
N ASP A 151 12.82 -26.28 14.18
CA ASP A 151 12.21 -24.95 14.05
C ASP A 151 11.87 -24.59 12.60
N GLN A 152 12.14 -25.46 11.61
CA GLN A 152 11.81 -25.21 10.20
C GLN A 152 10.29 -25.09 9.97
N GLU A 153 9.48 -25.68 10.85
CA GLU A 153 8.02 -25.55 10.85
C GLU A 153 7.52 -24.27 11.55
N ILE A 154 8.38 -23.57 12.30
CA ILE A 154 8.01 -22.30 12.93
C ILE A 154 7.99 -21.21 11.86
N GLU A 155 6.79 -20.86 11.41
CA GLU A 155 6.57 -19.80 10.43
C GLU A 155 6.78 -18.41 11.04
N GLY A 156 8.04 -17.97 11.07
CA GLY A 156 8.41 -16.57 11.10
C GLY A 156 8.65 -15.93 12.48
N PHE A 157 9.12 -14.68 12.43
CA PHE A 157 9.71 -13.94 13.54
C PHE A 157 8.90 -13.98 14.83
N ALA A 158 7.62 -13.57 14.80
CA ALA A 158 6.83 -13.48 16.02
C ALA A 158 6.58 -14.85 16.66
N SER A 159 6.33 -15.89 15.85
CA SER A 159 6.15 -17.25 16.33
C SER A 159 7.44 -17.80 16.93
N TYR A 160 8.58 -17.53 16.29
CA TYR A 160 9.90 -17.89 16.78
C TYR A 160 10.20 -17.24 18.14
N VAL A 161 10.05 -15.93 18.24
CA VAL A 161 10.34 -15.18 19.47
C VAL A 161 9.49 -15.68 20.63
N ARG A 162 8.21 -15.95 20.41
CA ARG A 162 7.32 -16.45 21.47
C ARG A 162 7.71 -17.84 21.94
N PHE A 163 7.97 -18.76 21.01
CA PHE A 163 8.30 -20.14 21.34
C PHE A 163 9.64 -20.22 22.09
N HIS A 164 10.61 -19.39 21.70
CA HIS A 164 11.97 -19.39 22.24
C HIS A 164 12.26 -18.26 23.25
N MET A 165 11.24 -17.56 23.76
CA MET A 165 11.46 -16.37 24.61
C MET A 165 12.33 -16.66 25.85
N GLY A 166 12.25 -17.88 26.39
CA GLY A 166 13.06 -18.29 27.54
C GLY A 166 14.57 -18.44 27.24
N THR A 167 14.96 -18.61 25.98
CA THR A 167 16.36 -18.80 25.55
C THR A 167 16.95 -17.56 24.88
N ILE A 168 16.12 -16.62 24.45
CA ILE A 168 16.55 -15.36 23.83
C ILE A 168 17.23 -14.45 24.86
N SER A 169 18.37 -13.87 24.47
CA SER A 169 19.17 -12.94 25.27
C SER A 169 19.04 -11.49 24.81
N ASP A 170 18.83 -11.27 23.51
CA ASP A 170 18.68 -9.93 22.92
C ASP A 170 17.91 -9.96 21.60
N ILE A 171 17.26 -8.85 21.26
CA ILE A 171 16.66 -8.62 19.94
C ILE A 171 17.06 -7.22 19.49
N ARG A 172 17.67 -7.12 18.32
CA ARG A 172 18.12 -5.85 17.72
C ARG A 172 17.50 -5.67 16.35
N PHE A 173 17.33 -4.42 15.95
CA PHE A 173 16.80 -4.07 14.64
C PHE A 173 17.81 -3.26 13.85
N ARG A 174 17.91 -3.56 12.56
CA ARG A 174 18.72 -2.81 11.60
C ARG A 174 17.83 -2.42 10.43
N SER A 175 17.91 -1.16 10.02
CA SER A 175 17.20 -0.68 8.84
C SER A 175 18.18 -0.43 7.69
N HIS A 176 17.85 -0.95 6.52
CA HIS A 176 18.51 -0.65 5.24
C HIS A 176 17.83 0.52 4.50
N LYS A 177 16.75 1.08 5.06
CA LYS A 177 16.00 2.17 4.44
C LYS A 177 16.75 3.49 4.59
N THR A 178 17.34 3.96 3.50
CA THR A 178 18.07 5.25 3.45
C THR A 178 17.20 6.42 2.98
N GLY A 179 16.05 6.13 2.36
CA GLY A 179 15.11 7.12 1.87
C GLY A 179 13.77 6.47 1.49
N LEU A 180 13.00 7.15 0.64
CA LEU A 180 11.80 6.59 0.02
C LEU A 180 12.15 6.06 -1.38
N THR A 181 11.44 5.03 -1.79
CA THR A 181 11.52 4.45 -3.15
C THR A 181 10.58 5.18 -4.12
N PRO A 182 10.73 5.00 -5.46
CA PRO A 182 9.82 5.63 -6.41
C PRO A 182 8.38 5.15 -6.21
N GLN A 183 8.21 3.90 -5.79
CA GLN A 183 6.91 3.32 -5.47
C GLN A 183 6.22 4.04 -4.30
N GLU A 184 6.96 4.27 -3.21
CA GLU A 184 6.43 4.94 -2.02
C GLU A 184 6.13 6.41 -2.29
N TYR A 185 6.97 7.05 -3.11
CA TYR A 185 6.70 8.38 -3.61
C TYR A 185 5.39 8.45 -4.40
N LEU A 186 5.16 7.52 -5.33
CA LEU A 186 3.90 7.45 -6.08
C LEU A 186 2.70 7.23 -5.16
N HIS A 187 2.83 6.34 -4.17
CA HIS A 187 1.77 6.05 -3.21
C HIS A 187 1.43 7.21 -2.27
N LEU A 188 2.35 8.15 -2.05
CA LEU A 188 2.04 9.40 -1.35
C LEU A 188 1.52 10.48 -2.31
N ARG A 189 2.14 10.68 -3.46
CA ARG A 189 1.79 11.74 -4.40
C ARG A 189 0.39 11.56 -4.99
N MET A 190 0.01 10.35 -5.37
CA MET A 190 -1.23 10.13 -6.10
C MET A 190 -2.49 10.44 -5.30
N PRO A 191 -2.60 10.06 -4.01
CA PRO A 191 -3.69 10.55 -3.16
C PRO A 191 -3.80 12.08 -3.11
N PHE A 192 -2.67 12.80 -3.04
CA PHE A 192 -2.64 14.27 -3.11
C PHE A 192 -3.16 14.80 -4.45
N GLU A 193 -2.65 14.27 -5.56
CA GLU A 193 -3.08 14.66 -6.92
C GLU A 193 -4.58 14.41 -7.12
N VAL A 194 -5.09 13.25 -6.69
CA VAL A 194 -6.52 12.91 -6.80
C VAL A 194 -7.38 13.80 -5.90
N ALA A 195 -6.99 14.00 -4.63
CA ALA A 195 -7.72 14.85 -3.70
C ALA A 195 -7.77 16.31 -4.18
N ALA A 196 -6.66 16.85 -4.65
CA ALA A 196 -6.59 18.19 -5.23
C ALA A 196 -7.41 18.30 -6.52
N ALA A 197 -7.32 17.29 -7.40
CA ALA A 197 -8.08 17.25 -8.65
C ALA A 197 -9.59 17.14 -8.42
N LEU A 198 -10.04 16.58 -7.30
CA LEU A 198 -11.46 16.47 -6.96
C LEU A 198 -11.93 17.55 -5.97
N ASP A 199 -11.02 18.40 -5.46
CA ASP A 199 -11.27 19.31 -4.35
C ASP A 199 -11.90 18.59 -3.14
N LEU A 200 -11.29 17.49 -2.69
CA LEU A 200 -11.77 16.68 -1.57
C LEU A 200 -10.79 16.69 -0.39
N PRO A 201 -11.26 16.43 0.84
CA PRO A 201 -10.41 16.09 1.97
C PRO A 201 -9.55 14.87 1.66
N LEU A 202 -8.33 14.84 2.19
CA LEU A 202 -7.40 13.71 2.12
C LEU A 202 -7.11 13.20 3.52
N VAL A 203 -7.27 11.90 3.73
CA VAL A 203 -6.77 11.20 4.92
C VAL A 203 -5.67 10.25 4.48
N LEU A 204 -4.46 10.47 5.01
CA LEU A 204 -3.31 9.62 4.81
C LEU A 204 -3.10 8.73 6.03
N THR A 205 -2.68 7.49 5.78
CA THR A 205 -2.31 6.55 6.83
C THR A 205 -0.85 6.18 6.73
N LEU A 206 -0.13 6.28 7.85
CA LEU A 206 1.20 5.70 8.02
C LEU A 206 1.05 4.54 9.04
N PRO A 207 1.07 3.27 8.62
CA PRO A 207 0.67 2.13 9.44
C PRO A 207 1.70 1.71 10.53
N ASP A 208 2.41 2.66 11.13
CA ASP A 208 3.46 2.42 12.14
C ASP A 208 2.94 1.69 13.37
N MET A 209 1.73 2.03 13.80
CA MET A 209 1.03 1.37 14.90
C MET A 209 0.82 -0.14 14.64
N SER A 210 0.59 -0.55 13.40
CA SER A 210 0.37 -1.95 13.02
C SER A 210 1.66 -2.77 13.21
N TYR A 211 2.80 -2.23 12.74
CA TYR A 211 4.10 -2.84 12.94
C TYR A 211 4.44 -2.92 14.43
N ARG A 212 4.24 -1.82 15.17
CA ARG A 212 4.48 -1.81 16.62
C ARG A 212 3.67 -2.87 17.38
N LYS A 213 2.41 -3.10 17.01
CA LYS A 213 1.57 -4.16 17.59
C LYS A 213 2.07 -5.57 17.25
N TYR A 214 2.60 -5.78 16.05
CA TYR A 214 3.19 -7.06 15.67
C TYR A 214 4.37 -7.42 16.58
N LEU A 215 5.27 -6.46 16.86
CA LEU A 215 6.35 -6.66 17.83
C LEU A 215 5.82 -6.88 19.26
N ALA A 216 4.86 -6.08 19.69
CA ALA A 216 4.28 -6.22 21.02
C ALA A 216 3.67 -7.61 21.24
N TYR A 217 3.05 -8.20 20.21
CA TYR A 217 2.55 -9.57 20.24
C TYR A 217 3.70 -10.59 20.34
N ALA A 218 4.78 -10.41 19.59
CA ALA A 218 5.95 -11.30 19.64
C ALA A 218 6.57 -11.34 21.04
N LEU A 219 6.55 -10.21 21.75
CA LEU A 219 7.17 -10.04 23.07
C LEU A 219 6.20 -10.28 24.24
N GLU A 220 5.01 -10.85 24.03
CA GLU A 220 3.99 -11.01 25.08
C GLU A 220 4.46 -11.86 26.27
N GLU A 221 5.37 -12.80 26.05
CA GLU A 221 5.96 -13.66 27.09
C GLU A 221 7.26 -13.10 27.69
N ALA A 222 7.79 -12.00 27.15
CA ALA A 222 9.01 -11.37 27.65
C ALA A 222 8.75 -10.64 28.98
N ASP A 223 9.77 -10.58 29.85
CA ASP A 223 9.73 -9.72 31.02
C ASP A 223 9.65 -8.23 30.62
N GLU A 224 9.13 -7.41 31.54
CA GLU A 224 8.84 -5.99 31.27
C GLU A 224 10.09 -5.18 30.90
N THR A 225 11.26 -5.50 31.50
CA THR A 225 12.50 -4.78 31.23
C THR A 225 13.02 -5.11 29.84
N PHE A 226 13.05 -6.39 29.47
CA PHE A 226 13.41 -6.83 28.12
C PHE A 226 12.46 -6.25 27.08
N ARG A 227 11.14 -6.35 27.32
CA ARG A 227 10.12 -5.83 26.43
C ARG A 227 10.27 -4.33 26.21
N ALA A 228 10.41 -3.54 27.26
CA ALA A 228 10.55 -2.09 27.16
C ALA A 228 11.78 -1.70 26.32
N ARG A 229 12.93 -2.33 26.59
CA ARG A 229 14.17 -2.09 25.84
C ARG A 229 14.04 -2.42 24.36
N VAL A 230 13.49 -3.59 24.02
CA VAL A 230 13.35 -4.03 22.61
C VAL A 230 12.34 -3.16 21.87
N MET A 231 11.22 -2.80 22.53
CA MET A 231 10.22 -1.88 21.96
C MET A 231 10.80 -0.49 21.72
N GLU A 232 11.58 0.06 22.66
CA GLU A 232 12.23 1.37 22.50
C GLU A 232 13.23 1.39 21.33
N ALA A 233 14.04 0.33 21.21
CA ALA A 233 14.96 0.19 20.08
C ALA A 233 14.22 0.13 18.73
N PHE A 234 13.09 -0.58 18.68
CA PHE A 234 12.25 -0.64 17.48
C PHE A 234 11.56 0.69 17.17
N ASP A 235 11.02 1.35 18.20
CA ASP A 235 10.39 2.67 18.08
C ASP A 235 11.36 3.68 17.43
N GLY A 236 12.67 3.60 17.72
CA GLY A 236 13.70 4.42 17.05
C GLY A 236 13.78 4.20 15.52
N ILE A 237 13.72 2.94 15.06
CA ILE A 237 13.70 2.62 13.62
C ILE A 237 12.38 3.06 12.98
N LEU A 238 11.28 2.81 13.68
CA LEU A 238 9.93 3.13 13.23
C LEU A 238 9.74 4.64 13.05
N TYR A 239 10.09 5.44 14.05
CA TYR A 239 9.93 6.89 13.99
C TYR A 239 10.86 7.54 12.96
N SER A 240 12.12 7.11 12.90
CA SER A 240 13.04 7.55 11.83
C SER A 240 12.49 7.25 10.44
N THR A 241 11.73 6.16 10.28
CA THR A 241 11.09 5.82 9.01
C THR A 241 9.88 6.72 8.76
N VAL A 242 8.98 6.87 9.74
CA VAL A 242 7.80 7.74 9.66
C VAL A 242 8.21 9.19 9.34
N ASP A 243 9.28 9.70 9.93
CA ASP A 243 9.79 11.06 9.68
C ASP A 243 10.09 11.29 8.19
N LYS A 244 10.64 10.30 7.47
CA LYS A 244 10.89 10.40 6.02
C LYS A 244 9.60 10.56 5.21
N TYR A 245 8.52 9.90 5.62
CA TYR A 245 7.22 10.06 4.97
C TYR A 245 6.60 11.41 5.31
N LEU A 246 6.68 11.85 6.57
CA LEU A 246 6.17 13.17 6.98
C LEU A 246 6.89 14.30 6.25
N GLU A 247 8.21 14.24 6.10
CA GLU A 247 8.98 15.21 5.31
C GLU A 247 8.50 15.31 3.85
N LEU A 248 8.17 14.17 3.22
CA LEU A 248 7.60 14.18 1.88
C LEU A 248 6.15 14.70 1.86
N ILE A 249 5.34 14.33 2.86
CA ILE A 249 3.95 14.80 2.99
C ILE A 249 3.91 16.33 3.14
N ASP A 250 4.79 16.92 3.95
CA ASP A 250 4.90 18.37 4.11
C ASP A 250 5.19 19.06 2.77
N ARG A 251 6.15 18.53 2.01
CA ARG A 251 6.49 19.01 0.66
C ARG A 251 5.34 18.86 -0.34
N LEU A 252 4.58 17.77 -0.26
CA LEU A 252 3.41 17.56 -1.11
C LEU A 252 2.26 18.51 -0.72
N GLN A 253 2.08 18.80 0.56
CA GLN A 253 1.09 19.76 1.03
C GLN A 253 1.37 21.19 0.55
N GLU A 254 2.64 21.57 0.42
CA GLU A 254 3.03 22.85 -0.20
C GLU A 254 2.74 22.89 -1.70
N ALA A 255 2.92 21.77 -2.40
CA ALA A 255 2.72 21.66 -3.85
C ALA A 255 1.25 21.49 -4.27
N PHE A 256 0.43 20.84 -3.44
CA PHE A 256 -0.94 20.46 -3.76
C PHE A 256 -1.94 21.13 -2.82
N ARG A 257 -2.87 21.90 -3.39
CA ARG A 257 -4.00 22.43 -2.64
C ARG A 257 -5.04 21.34 -2.39
N VAL A 258 -4.93 20.68 -1.25
CA VAL A 258 -5.98 19.79 -0.71
C VAL A 258 -6.89 20.56 0.26
N ARG A 259 -8.18 20.19 0.31
CA ARG A 259 -9.18 20.93 1.10
C ARG A 259 -8.92 20.84 2.61
N ASP A 260 -8.60 19.63 3.06
CA ASP A 260 -8.23 19.28 4.43
C ASP A 260 -7.30 18.06 4.37
N LEU A 261 -6.34 17.98 5.27
CA LEU A 261 -5.36 16.90 5.34
C LEU A 261 -5.28 16.36 6.76
N LYS A 262 -5.46 15.04 6.90
CA LYS A 262 -5.23 14.32 8.16
C LYS A 262 -4.24 13.20 7.94
N ILE A 263 -3.26 13.09 8.83
CA ILE A 263 -2.23 12.06 8.75
C ILE A 263 -2.33 11.21 10.00
N VAL A 264 -2.75 9.96 9.84
CA VAL A 264 -2.95 9.04 10.95
C VAL A 264 -1.68 8.22 11.12
N HIS A 265 -0.99 8.42 12.25
CA HIS A 265 0.22 7.70 12.63
C HIS A 265 0.32 7.57 14.16
N GLY A 266 1.17 6.68 14.64
CA GLY A 266 1.25 6.22 16.03
C GLY A 266 1.70 7.26 17.05
N ARG A 267 2.23 8.40 16.59
CA ARG A 267 2.63 9.52 17.45
C ARG A 267 1.52 10.56 17.63
N ASP A 268 0.52 10.62 16.74
CA ASP A 268 -0.70 11.42 16.96
C ASP A 268 -1.70 10.59 17.76
N ARG A 269 -1.68 10.75 19.09
CA ARG A 269 -2.50 9.94 19.99
C ARG A 269 -3.99 10.23 19.86
N ASP A 270 -4.35 11.47 19.56
CA ASP A 270 -5.75 11.90 19.53
C ASP A 270 -6.45 11.31 18.30
N LEU A 271 -5.82 11.40 17.12
CA LEU A 271 -6.33 10.77 15.90
C LEU A 271 -6.36 9.24 16.04
N LEU A 272 -5.34 8.67 16.67
CA LEU A 272 -5.24 7.23 16.85
C LEU A 272 -6.30 6.69 17.81
N GLU A 273 -6.57 7.37 18.92
CA GLU A 273 -7.64 7.02 19.86
C GLU A 273 -9.01 7.12 19.19
N LYS A 274 -9.25 8.19 18.43
CA LYS A 274 -10.48 8.34 17.65
C LYS A 274 -10.65 7.20 16.65
N TYR A 275 -9.60 6.86 15.89
CA TYR A 275 -9.61 5.73 14.96
C TYR A 275 -9.99 4.43 15.66
N TYR A 276 -9.33 4.08 16.77
CA TYR A 276 -9.59 2.82 17.47
C TYR A 276 -10.98 2.76 18.09
N THR A 277 -11.47 3.87 18.62
CA THR A 277 -12.82 3.96 19.18
C THR A 277 -13.88 3.77 18.10
N GLU A 278 -13.74 4.48 16.98
CA GLU A 278 -14.74 4.52 15.91
C GLU A 278 -14.76 3.26 15.05
N ARG A 279 -13.63 2.58 14.88
CA ARG A 279 -13.57 1.31 14.11
C ARG A 279 -14.12 0.12 14.88
N ALA A 280 -14.08 0.13 16.22
CA ALA A 280 -14.37 -1.03 17.06
C ALA A 280 -15.74 -1.66 16.76
N PRO A 281 -16.83 -0.89 16.56
CA PRO A 281 -18.14 -1.44 16.21
C PRO A 281 -18.18 -2.22 14.91
N PHE A 282 -17.21 -2.05 14.02
CA PHE A 282 -17.16 -2.70 12.71
C PHE A 282 -16.25 -3.92 12.70
N ILE A 283 -15.07 -3.81 13.31
CA ILE A 283 -14.05 -4.86 13.22
C ILE A 283 -14.13 -5.91 14.33
N GLU A 284 -14.59 -5.53 15.53
CA GLU A 284 -14.62 -6.44 16.68
C GLU A 284 -15.83 -7.41 16.68
N ARG A 285 -16.66 -7.38 15.64
CA ARG A 285 -17.78 -8.32 15.49
C ARG A 285 -17.27 -9.72 15.23
N ARG A 286 -17.74 -10.71 16.02
CA ARG A 286 -17.33 -12.13 15.91
C ARG A 286 -17.41 -12.70 14.49
N SER A 287 -18.39 -12.29 13.68
CA SER A 287 -18.54 -12.76 12.30
C SER A 287 -17.41 -12.29 11.36
N ILE A 288 -16.86 -11.10 11.62
CA ILE A 288 -15.74 -10.53 10.88
C ILE A 288 -14.44 -11.15 11.39
N LEU A 289 -14.24 -11.15 12.72
CA LEU A 289 -13.04 -11.71 13.37
C LEU A 289 -12.74 -13.16 13.00
N LYS A 290 -13.77 -14.00 12.83
CA LYS A 290 -13.60 -15.41 12.43
C LYS A 290 -12.99 -15.60 11.04
N ASN A 291 -13.06 -14.58 10.18
CA ASN A 291 -12.70 -14.66 8.76
C ASN A 291 -11.54 -13.72 8.37
N LEU A 292 -10.84 -13.11 9.34
CA LEU A 292 -9.76 -12.14 9.06
C LEU A 292 -8.47 -12.83 8.65
N THR A 293 -7.90 -13.64 9.56
CA THR A 293 -6.67 -14.40 9.37
C THR A 293 -6.67 -15.61 10.29
N GLY A 294 -6.09 -16.72 9.84
CA GLY A 294 -5.83 -17.90 10.66
C GLY A 294 -4.55 -17.80 11.49
N ILE A 295 -3.72 -16.78 11.25
CA ILE A 295 -2.42 -16.57 11.87
C ILE A 295 -2.60 -15.67 13.11
N PRO A 296 -2.50 -16.20 14.35
CA PRO A 296 -2.79 -15.45 15.57
C PRO A 296 -2.00 -14.15 15.72
N GLU A 297 -0.70 -14.17 15.42
CA GLU A 297 0.23 -13.04 15.56
C GLU A 297 -0.06 -11.89 14.61
N LYS A 298 -0.70 -12.17 13.47
CA LYS A 298 -1.07 -11.15 12.48
C LYS A 298 -2.45 -10.57 12.74
N LYS A 299 -3.20 -11.06 13.72
CA LYS A 299 -4.61 -10.70 13.89
C LYS A 299 -4.82 -9.20 14.14
N GLU A 300 -4.12 -8.60 15.10
CA GLU A 300 -4.25 -7.17 15.39
C GLU A 300 -3.73 -6.27 14.25
N PRO A 301 -2.55 -6.52 13.67
CA PRO A 301 -2.11 -5.80 12.47
C PRO A 301 -3.12 -5.92 11.31
N VAL A 302 -3.65 -7.12 11.04
CA VAL A 302 -4.63 -7.34 9.96
C VAL A 302 -5.94 -6.59 10.21
N LYS A 303 -6.38 -6.47 11.47
CA LYS A 303 -7.53 -5.60 11.80
C LYS A 303 -7.24 -4.15 11.38
N ASP A 304 -6.05 -3.65 11.67
CA ASP A 304 -5.64 -2.29 11.32
C ASP A 304 -5.72 -2.07 9.80
N TYR A 305 -5.04 -2.89 9.00
CA TYR A 305 -5.06 -2.80 7.54
C TYR A 305 -6.46 -2.90 6.92
N ILE A 306 -7.34 -3.74 7.48
CA ILE A 306 -8.71 -3.88 6.96
C ILE A 306 -9.61 -2.69 7.33
N SER A 307 -9.34 -1.98 8.43
CA SER A 307 -10.13 -0.80 8.78
C SER A 307 -9.60 0.52 8.24
N MET A 308 -8.32 0.62 7.88
CA MET A 308 -7.69 1.87 7.44
C MET A 308 -8.39 2.53 6.25
N PRO A 309 -8.88 1.80 5.22
CA PRO A 309 -9.63 2.42 4.13
C PRO A 309 -10.88 3.18 4.58
N ALA A 310 -11.42 2.91 5.77
CA ALA A 310 -12.58 3.60 6.34
C ALA A 310 -12.21 4.80 7.23
N LEU A 311 -10.94 5.21 7.29
CA LEU A 311 -10.51 6.33 8.13
C LEU A 311 -11.28 7.64 7.89
N PRO A 312 -11.56 8.07 6.64
CA PRO A 312 -12.39 9.26 6.44
C PRO A 312 -13.81 9.15 7.04
N TYR A 313 -14.39 7.94 7.11
CA TYR A 313 -15.65 7.71 7.79
C TYR A 313 -15.51 7.84 9.31
N TYR A 314 -14.45 7.31 9.91
CA TYR A 314 -14.24 7.42 11.35
C TYR A 314 -13.93 8.85 11.80
N LEU A 315 -13.12 9.57 11.03
CA LEU A 315 -12.63 10.88 11.41
C LEU A 315 -13.64 11.98 11.06
N ASP A 316 -14.30 11.90 9.90
CA ASP A 316 -15.12 12.99 9.36
C ASP A 316 -16.51 12.55 8.90
N ARG A 317 -16.85 11.28 9.12
CA ARG A 317 -18.11 10.68 8.67
C ARG A 317 -18.27 10.82 7.16
N ALA A 318 -17.21 10.75 6.35
CA ALA A 318 -17.37 10.68 4.90
C ALA A 318 -18.24 9.46 4.53
N ASP A 319 -19.31 9.70 3.77
CA ASP A 319 -20.26 8.65 3.33
C ASP A 319 -19.73 7.92 2.10
N TRP A 320 -18.88 8.60 1.31
CA TRP A 320 -18.19 8.05 0.15
C TRP A 320 -16.68 8.20 0.32
N ILE A 321 -15.97 7.10 0.15
CA ILE A 321 -14.51 7.06 0.26
C ILE A 321 -13.94 6.60 -1.08
N LEU A 322 -13.00 7.38 -1.61
CA LEU A 322 -12.18 6.99 -2.75
C LEU A 322 -10.79 6.58 -2.24
N GLU A 323 -10.54 5.28 -2.19
CA GLU A 323 -9.22 4.75 -1.84
C GLU A 323 -8.27 4.84 -3.05
N VAL A 324 -7.11 5.43 -2.82
CA VAL A 324 -6.05 5.63 -3.81
C VAL A 324 -4.79 4.95 -3.29
N ASN A 325 -4.53 3.72 -3.73
CA ASN A 325 -3.54 2.85 -3.09
C ASN A 325 -2.90 1.82 -4.04
N SER A 326 -2.04 0.93 -3.57
CA SER A 326 -1.50 -0.19 -4.34
C SER A 326 -2.58 -1.21 -4.70
N VAL A 327 -2.44 -1.87 -5.86
CA VAL A 327 -3.29 -3.00 -6.26
C VAL A 327 -3.20 -4.18 -5.29
N VAL A 328 -2.12 -4.29 -4.51
CA VAL A 328 -2.01 -5.33 -3.47
C VAL A 328 -3.00 -5.14 -2.32
N GLU A 329 -3.50 -3.92 -2.11
CA GLU A 329 -4.49 -3.58 -1.08
C GLU A 329 -5.93 -3.91 -1.49
N ALA A 330 -6.15 -4.41 -2.71
CA ALA A 330 -7.47 -4.79 -3.20
C ALA A 330 -8.24 -5.75 -2.26
N ASP A 331 -7.53 -6.66 -1.58
CA ASP A 331 -8.18 -7.58 -0.63
C ASP A 331 -8.52 -6.90 0.71
N SER A 332 -7.64 -6.01 1.19
CA SER A 332 -7.86 -5.19 2.38
C SER A 332 -9.12 -4.33 2.21
N LEU A 333 -9.22 -3.61 1.09
CA LEU A 333 -10.40 -2.82 0.72
C LEU A 333 -11.66 -3.69 0.65
N ARG A 334 -11.61 -4.81 -0.06
CA ARG A 334 -12.78 -5.70 -0.22
C ARG A 334 -13.32 -6.17 1.13
N LYS A 335 -12.43 -6.50 2.08
CA LYS A 335 -12.80 -6.85 3.46
C LYS A 335 -13.36 -5.64 4.21
N CYS A 336 -12.77 -4.46 4.03
CA CYS A 336 -13.25 -3.21 4.60
C CYS A 336 -14.69 -2.90 4.16
N MET A 337 -14.96 -2.92 2.85
CA MET A 337 -16.28 -2.68 2.27
C MET A 337 -17.34 -3.62 2.84
N LYS A 338 -16.98 -4.89 3.05
CA LYS A 338 -17.88 -5.88 3.66
C LYS A 338 -18.17 -5.55 5.13
N ALA A 339 -17.15 -5.14 5.89
CA ALA A 339 -17.30 -4.77 7.30
C ALA A 339 -18.15 -3.51 7.50
N HIS A 340 -18.08 -2.56 6.56
CA HIS A 340 -18.75 -1.26 6.62
C HIS A 340 -20.02 -1.16 5.78
N ARG A 341 -20.55 -2.30 5.32
CA ARG A 341 -21.75 -2.33 4.49
C ARG A 341 -22.92 -1.60 5.18
N GLY A 342 -23.46 -0.59 4.50
CA GLY A 342 -24.57 0.22 4.97
C GLY A 342 -24.18 1.42 5.84
N ALA A 343 -22.90 1.54 6.22
CA ALA A 343 -22.36 2.68 6.96
C ALA A 343 -21.59 3.66 6.05
N ALA A 344 -20.80 3.12 5.12
CA ALA A 344 -20.06 3.90 4.13
C ALA A 344 -20.07 3.19 2.76
N GLN A 345 -19.84 3.96 1.71
CA GLN A 345 -19.64 3.48 0.33
C GLN A 345 -18.18 3.71 -0.08
N PHE A 346 -17.67 2.84 -0.94
CA PHE A 346 -16.26 2.85 -1.34
C PHE A 346 -16.14 2.73 -2.85
N ALA A 347 -15.21 3.50 -3.40
CA ALA A 347 -14.64 3.35 -4.73
C ALA A 347 -13.11 3.31 -4.60
N CYS A 348 -12.42 2.86 -5.65
CA CYS A 348 -10.96 2.84 -5.62
C CYS A 348 -10.31 3.15 -6.97
N ILE A 349 -9.09 3.66 -6.89
CA ILE A 349 -8.11 3.76 -7.96
C ILE A 349 -6.81 3.15 -7.43
N MET A 350 -6.43 1.98 -7.93
CA MET A 350 -5.30 1.22 -7.43
C MET A 350 -4.15 1.18 -8.43
N PHE A 351 -2.93 1.44 -7.98
CA PHE A 351 -1.72 1.52 -8.79
C PHE A 351 -1.02 0.18 -8.88
N PRO A 352 -0.38 -0.12 -10.03
CA PRO A 352 0.49 -1.28 -10.12
C PRO A 352 1.74 -1.06 -9.25
N GLU A 353 2.37 -2.18 -8.87
CA GLU A 353 3.72 -2.13 -8.32
C GLU A 353 4.76 -2.04 -9.45
N LEU A 354 5.71 -1.13 -9.27
CA LEU A 354 6.86 -0.91 -10.14
C LEU A 354 7.85 -2.06 -9.98
N ARG A 355 8.44 -2.45 -11.10
CA ARG A 355 9.52 -3.43 -11.16
C ARG A 355 10.81 -2.82 -10.60
N SER A 356 11.57 -3.63 -9.87
CA SER A 356 12.89 -3.24 -9.37
C SER A 356 13.97 -3.41 -10.44
N ALA A 357 15.17 -2.89 -10.17
CA ALA A 357 16.32 -2.94 -11.08
C ALA A 357 16.79 -4.37 -11.42
N ASP A 358 16.48 -5.37 -10.59
CA ASP A 358 16.83 -6.77 -10.88
C ASP A 358 15.99 -7.41 -11.98
N GLY A 359 14.90 -6.76 -12.38
CA GLY A 359 13.97 -7.27 -13.36
C GLY A 359 13.15 -8.49 -12.90
N ILE A 360 13.20 -8.90 -11.65
CA ILE A 360 12.51 -10.09 -11.15
C ILE A 360 11.44 -9.71 -10.15
N HIS A 361 11.76 -8.82 -9.22
CA HIS A 361 10.89 -8.43 -8.12
C HIS A 361 10.23 -7.07 -8.38
N THR A 362 9.13 -6.82 -7.67
CA THR A 362 8.64 -5.44 -7.52
C THR A 362 9.47 -4.71 -6.48
N MET A 363 9.41 -3.37 -6.48
CA MET A 363 10.17 -2.53 -5.55
C MET A 363 9.94 -2.91 -4.08
N TYR A 364 8.71 -3.30 -3.71
CA TYR A 364 8.40 -3.73 -2.33
C TYR A 364 9.08 -5.06 -1.94
N TYR A 365 9.30 -5.98 -2.89
CA TYR A 365 9.82 -7.32 -2.60
C TYR A 365 11.29 -7.52 -2.99
N ALA A 366 11.91 -6.52 -3.60
CA ALA A 366 13.30 -6.60 -4.06
C ALA A 366 14.31 -6.74 -2.91
N PRO A 367 15.47 -7.38 -3.15
CA PRO A 367 16.63 -7.28 -2.26
C PRO A 367 17.10 -5.83 -2.08
N PRO A 368 17.72 -5.48 -0.94
CA PRO A 368 18.14 -4.10 -0.64
C PRO A 368 19.01 -3.44 -1.72
N GLU A 369 19.91 -4.20 -2.36
CA GLU A 369 20.81 -3.73 -3.40
C GLU A 369 20.11 -3.33 -4.71
N TYR A 370 18.86 -3.76 -4.91
CA TYR A 370 18.03 -3.43 -6.08
C TYR A 370 16.93 -2.42 -5.75
N LYS A 371 16.92 -1.89 -4.52
CA LYS A 371 16.01 -0.82 -4.11
C LYS A 371 16.63 0.53 -4.39
N GLU A 372 15.93 1.29 -5.20
CA GLU A 372 16.28 2.66 -5.50
C GLU A 372 15.72 3.55 -4.40
N TYR A 373 16.59 4.24 -3.67
CA TYR A 373 16.19 5.28 -2.71
C TYR A 373 16.65 6.63 -3.23
N GLY A 374 15.77 7.63 -3.19
CA GLY A 374 16.12 8.94 -3.68
C GLY A 374 15.13 10.03 -3.33
N SER A 375 15.47 11.23 -3.77
CA SER A 375 14.60 12.39 -3.75
C SER A 375 13.95 12.55 -5.12
N TYR A 376 12.64 12.35 -5.19
CA TYR A 376 11.88 12.48 -6.43
C TYR A 376 11.39 13.93 -6.60
N PRO A 377 11.44 14.47 -7.83
CA PRO A 377 11.03 15.84 -8.10
C PRO A 377 9.53 16.00 -7.85
N LEU A 378 9.11 17.10 -7.21
CA LEU A 378 7.69 17.42 -6.99
C LEU A 378 6.99 17.80 -8.31
N ASP A 379 7.73 18.41 -9.23
CA ASP A 379 7.29 18.77 -10.57
C ASP A 379 8.24 18.17 -11.61
N PHE A 380 7.70 17.54 -12.66
CA PHE A 380 8.45 17.40 -13.90
C PHE A 380 8.12 18.60 -14.77
N HIS A 381 9.18 19.22 -15.30
CA HIS A 381 9.09 20.23 -16.34
C HIS A 381 8.11 19.78 -17.42
N GLU A 382 7.12 20.63 -17.73
CA GLU A 382 6.62 20.67 -19.10
C GLU A 382 7.86 20.82 -19.97
N THR A 383 8.20 19.78 -20.74
CA THR A 383 9.02 20.00 -21.92
C THR A 383 8.23 20.96 -22.77
N GLU A 384 8.60 22.24 -22.72
CA GLU A 384 8.20 23.22 -23.72
C GLU A 384 8.47 22.54 -25.07
N GLU A 385 7.39 22.31 -25.82
CA GLU A 385 7.48 22.19 -27.27
C GLU A 385 8.09 23.51 -27.74
N GLY A 386 9.43 23.53 -27.82
CA GLY A 386 10.16 24.56 -28.49
C GLY A 386 9.84 24.48 -29.97
N GLU A 387 8.83 25.26 -30.36
CA GLU A 387 8.68 25.82 -31.69
C GLU A 387 10.07 26.27 -32.20
N ASN A 388 10.69 25.45 -33.04
CA ASN A 388 11.68 25.94 -34.00
C ASN A 388 10.98 25.97 -35.36
N SER A 389 10.07 26.94 -35.49
CA SER A 389 9.86 27.59 -36.78
C SER A 389 10.99 28.59 -36.98
N GLU A 390 11.70 28.41 -38.10
CA GLU A 390 12.35 29.44 -38.91
C GLU A 390 13.18 30.54 -38.21
N GLN A 391 14.51 30.54 -38.42
CA GLN A 391 15.21 31.55 -39.24
C GLN A 391 16.75 31.40 -39.20
N LYS A 392 17.35 31.81 -40.33
CA LYS A 392 18.79 31.95 -40.70
C LYS A 392 19.35 30.74 -41.43
N SER A 393 19.73 30.80 -42.71
CA SER A 393 19.76 31.87 -43.72
C SER A 393 19.72 31.22 -45.11
#